data_AF-A0A3B9T0L4-F1
#
_entry.id   AF-A0A3B9T0L4-F1
#
_cell.length_a   1.000
_cell.length_b   1.000
_cell.length_c   1.000
_cell.angle_alpha   90.00
_cell.angle_beta   90.00
_cell.angle_gamma   90.00
#
_symmetry.space_group_name_H-M   'P 1'
#
loop_
_entity.id
_entity.type
_entity.pdbx_description
1 polymer ?
#
loop_
_entity_poly.entity_id
_entity_poly.type
_entity_poly.pdbx_seq_one_letter_code
_entity_poly.pdbx_strand_id
1 'polypeptide(L)'
;MKDKTKIIVAIAAAAEMAVGLLLYHFFVRNNFSGVIAFGVLAAWIVCSLIADGLILHSNSASVVSDAKRLKDADDYIKAFHAWLNEDTPFTTYIQTAIKQLESLKRKQKALRAVLDDSKDSPFLSTANDVDAYVLANCKRILNRVMIFDQGEPYKYNMHVAYLQGVLGENAHVLSDFENLILEVSQIGDDATAATPCLNELTNALRSVRTNSADEWDQPDQMSDPPQQMMMQ
;
A
#
# COMPACT_ATOMS: atom_id res chain seq x y z
N MET A 1 10.93 -1.34 -14.67
CA MET A 1 11.95 -0.53 -13.98
C MET A 1 13.18 -1.34 -13.55
N LYS A 2 13.06 -2.62 -13.18
CA LYS A 2 14.17 -3.55 -12.84
C LYS A 2 15.37 -3.52 -13.80
N ASP A 3 15.14 -3.40 -15.11
CA ASP A 3 16.25 -3.37 -16.08
C ASP A 3 17.07 -2.08 -16.02
N LYS A 4 16.42 -0.93 -15.80
CA LYS A 4 17.14 0.34 -15.66
C LYS A 4 17.98 0.36 -14.38
N THR A 5 17.46 -0.19 -13.28
CA THR A 5 18.21 -0.30 -12.01
C THR A 5 19.40 -1.25 -12.14
N LYS A 6 19.24 -2.40 -12.81
CA LYS A 6 20.35 -3.33 -13.09
C LYS A 6 21.43 -2.69 -13.96
N ILE A 7 21.04 -1.91 -14.98
CA ILE A 7 21.97 -1.19 -15.85
C ILE A 7 22.72 -0.11 -15.06
N ILE A 8 22.04 0.65 -14.20
CA ILE A 8 22.68 1.69 -13.36
C ILE A 8 23.67 1.06 -12.38
N VAL A 9 23.29 -0.03 -11.71
CA VAL A 9 24.19 -0.76 -10.79
C VAL A 9 25.40 -1.34 -11.55
N ALA A 10 25.20 -1.90 -12.74
CA ALA A 10 26.30 -2.40 -13.56
C ALA A 10 27.26 -1.29 -14.02
N ILE A 11 26.73 -0.12 -14.40
CA ILE A 11 27.54 1.05 -14.77
C ILE A 11 28.31 1.59 -13.56
N ALA A 12 27.69 1.66 -12.39
CA ALA A 12 28.35 2.08 -11.15
C ALA A 12 29.51 1.14 -10.79
N ALA A 13 29.28 -0.18 -10.80
CA ALA A 13 30.31 -1.18 -10.53
C ALA A 13 31.47 -1.11 -11.53
N ALA A 14 31.19 -0.89 -12.82
CA ALA A 14 32.23 -0.73 -13.85
C ALA A 14 33.05 0.55 -13.66
N ALA A 15 32.40 1.66 -13.28
CA ALA A 15 33.08 2.93 -12.98
C ALA A 15 33.98 2.80 -11.74
N GLU A 16 33.51 2.09 -10.71
CA GLU A 16 34.29 1.80 -9.52
C GLU A 16 35.53 0.98 -9.85
N MET A 17 35.41 -0.13 -10.61
CA MET A 17 36.57 -0.91 -11.04
C MET A 17 37.59 -0.08 -11.83
N ALA A 18 37.13 0.83 -12.69
CA ALA A 18 38.01 1.72 -13.43
C ALA A 18 38.78 2.69 -12.52
N VAL A 19 38.12 3.26 -11.50
CA VAL A 19 38.75 4.13 -10.50
C VAL A 19 39.78 3.35 -9.67
N GLY A 20 39.46 2.13 -9.23
CA GLY A 20 40.38 1.26 -8.50
C GLY A 20 41.65 0.95 -9.31
N LEU A 21 41.52 0.66 -10.60
CA LEU A 21 42.64 0.43 -11.52
C LEU A 21 43.49 1.69 -11.74
N LEU A 22 42.86 2.86 -11.88
CA LEU A 22 43.57 4.14 -12.03
C LEU A 22 44.37 4.50 -10.76
N LEU A 23 43.78 4.30 -9.58
CA LEU A 23 44.46 4.50 -8.31
C LEU A 23 45.66 3.56 -8.19
N TYR A 24 45.49 2.27 -8.49
CA TYR A 24 46.58 1.30 -8.47
C TYR A 24 47.75 1.73 -9.38
N HIS A 25 47.45 2.08 -10.64
CA HIS A 25 48.47 2.54 -11.58
C HIS A 25 49.17 3.82 -11.12
N PHE A 26 48.44 4.76 -10.51
CA PHE A 26 49.00 5.98 -9.94
C PHE A 26 49.98 5.67 -8.79
N PHE A 27 49.62 4.77 -7.88
CA PHE A 27 50.49 4.40 -6.76
C PHE A 27 51.76 3.67 -7.23
N VAL A 28 51.63 2.73 -8.18
CA VAL A 28 52.78 2.01 -8.77
C VAL A 28 53.70 2.98 -9.51
N ARG A 29 53.16 3.92 -10.31
CA ARG A 29 53.95 4.89 -11.07
C ARG A 29 54.77 5.84 -10.19
N ASN A 30 54.28 6.15 -8.99
CA ASN A 30 54.94 7.05 -8.05
C ASN A 30 55.85 6.31 -7.04
N ASN A 31 56.12 5.01 -7.22
CA ASN A 31 56.98 4.19 -6.34
C ASN A 31 56.56 4.22 -4.86
N PHE A 32 55.27 4.31 -4.57
CA PHE A 32 54.81 4.11 -3.20
C PHE A 32 55.13 2.68 -2.75
N SER A 33 55.49 2.52 -1.47
CA SER A 33 55.67 1.20 -0.86
C SER A 33 54.45 0.33 -1.13
N GLY A 34 54.67 -0.93 -1.54
CA GLY A 34 53.59 -1.88 -1.83
C GLY A 34 52.57 -2.00 -0.69
N VAL A 35 53.02 -1.81 0.56
CA VAL A 35 52.14 -1.83 1.75
C VAL A 35 51.12 -0.69 1.72
N ILE A 36 51.51 0.50 1.27
CA ILE A 36 50.62 1.67 1.19
C ILE A 36 49.60 1.47 0.06
N ALA A 37 50.04 0.97 -1.10
CA ALA A 37 49.17 0.68 -2.23
C ALA A 37 48.10 -0.38 -1.89
N PHE A 38 48.49 -1.45 -1.19
CA PHE A 38 47.56 -2.48 -0.71
C PHE A 38 46.57 -1.92 0.33
N GLY A 39 47.04 -1.10 1.27
CA GLY A 39 46.18 -0.47 2.28
C GLY A 39 45.08 0.40 1.67
N VAL A 40 45.41 1.20 0.66
CA VAL A 40 44.43 2.07 -0.02
C VAL A 40 43.41 1.26 -0.83
N LEU A 41 43.85 0.20 -1.53
CA LEU A 41 42.94 -0.70 -2.26
C LEU A 41 41.98 -1.42 -1.31
N ALA A 42 42.48 -1.94 -0.18
CA ALA A 42 41.64 -2.62 0.80
C ALA A 42 40.60 -1.65 1.42
N ALA A 43 41.01 -0.43 1.77
CA ALA A 43 40.10 0.59 2.28
C ALA A 43 39.03 0.98 1.25
N TRP A 44 39.41 1.10 -0.02
CA TRP A 44 38.48 1.41 -1.11
C TRP A 44 37.44 0.30 -1.33
N ILE A 45 37.85 -0.97 -1.34
CA ILE A 45 36.93 -2.13 -1.44
C ILE A 45 35.94 -2.14 -0.27
N VAL A 46 36.41 -1.90 0.97
CA VAL A 46 35.54 -1.86 2.15
C VAL A 46 34.53 -0.72 2.05
N CYS A 47 34.93 0.48 1.63
CA CYS A 47 34.02 1.61 1.44
C CYS A 47 32.97 1.35 0.34
N SER A 48 33.36 0.71 -0.77
CA SER A 48 32.44 0.32 -1.85
C SER A 48 31.39 -0.68 -1.36
N LEU A 49 31.81 -1.73 -0.64
CA LEU A 49 30.88 -2.71 -0.06
C LEU A 49 29.90 -2.09 0.95
N ILE A 50 30.36 -1.12 1.74
CA ILE A 50 29.49 -0.38 2.67
C ILE A 50 28.49 0.49 1.90
N ALA A 51 28.93 1.19 0.86
CA ALA A 51 28.06 2.02 0.03
C ALA A 51 26.99 1.18 -0.70
N ASP A 52 27.37 0.05 -1.29
CA ASP A 52 26.45 -0.90 -1.92
C ASP A 52 25.44 -1.47 -0.91
N GLY A 53 25.91 -1.83 0.29
CA GLY A 53 25.04 -2.28 1.38
C GLY A 53 24.01 -1.22 1.78
N LEU A 54 24.40 0.06 1.80
CA LEU A 54 23.54 1.20 2.14
C LEU A 54 22.53 1.52 1.03
N ILE A 55 22.93 1.42 -0.23
CA ILE A 55 22.06 1.64 -1.40
C ILE A 55 20.99 0.53 -1.49
N LEU A 56 21.37 -0.72 -1.19
CA LEU A 56 20.43 -1.85 -1.18
C LEU A 56 19.44 -1.78 0.00
N HIS A 57 19.84 -1.27 1.17
CA HIS A 57 18.94 -1.17 2.33
C HIS A 57 18.08 0.11 2.36
N SER A 58 18.47 1.18 1.68
CA SER A 58 17.81 2.49 1.80
C SER A 58 16.53 2.65 0.97
N ASN A 59 16.26 1.80 -0.03
CA ASN A 59 15.17 2.06 -0.99
C ASN A 59 13.93 1.16 -0.87
N SER A 60 13.94 0.08 -0.10
CA SER A 60 12.82 -0.90 -0.12
C SER A 60 12.20 -1.21 1.24
N ALA A 61 12.93 -1.04 2.34
CA ALA A 61 12.47 -1.59 3.63
C ALA A 61 11.53 -0.69 4.44
N SER A 62 11.54 0.65 4.26
CA SER A 62 10.93 1.55 5.26
C SER A 62 9.50 2.00 4.97
N VAL A 63 8.98 1.84 3.75
CA VAL A 63 7.63 2.32 3.40
C VAL A 63 6.58 1.22 3.61
N VAL A 64 6.98 -0.04 3.44
CA VAL A 64 6.07 -1.21 3.49
C VAL A 64 5.87 -1.72 4.92
N SER A 65 6.85 -1.53 5.82
CA SER A 65 6.84 -2.13 7.16
C SER A 65 5.89 -1.47 8.16
N ASP A 66 5.31 -0.31 7.85
CA ASP A 66 4.55 0.50 8.79
C ASP A 66 3.10 0.73 8.34
N ALA A 67 2.40 -0.35 7.94
CA ALA A 67 0.96 -0.32 7.67
C ALA A 67 0.13 0.24 8.84
N LYS A 68 0.69 0.26 10.07
CA LYS A 68 0.10 0.89 11.26
C LYS A 68 0.13 2.44 11.23
N ARG A 69 0.92 3.06 10.36
CA ARG A 69 1.10 4.52 10.29
C ARG A 69 0.29 5.18 9.17
N LEU A 70 -0.33 4.40 8.29
CA LEU A 70 -1.15 4.91 7.20
C LEU A 70 -2.47 5.44 7.76
N LYS A 71 -2.71 6.75 7.61
CA LYS A 71 -3.89 7.42 8.19
C LYS A 71 -4.92 7.82 7.17
N ASP A 72 -4.50 8.21 5.98
CA ASP A 72 -5.36 8.78 4.96
C ASP A 72 -5.20 8.09 3.59
N ALA A 73 -6.08 8.45 2.65
CA ALA A 73 -6.06 7.88 1.30
C ALA A 73 -4.73 8.09 0.56
N ASP A 74 -4.03 9.21 0.80
CA ASP A 74 -2.76 9.50 0.14
C ASP A 74 -1.63 8.61 0.66
N ASP A 75 -1.63 8.30 1.95
CA ASP A 75 -0.71 7.34 2.55
C ASP A 75 -0.90 5.94 1.94
N TYR A 76 -2.14 5.47 1.80
CA TYR A 76 -2.42 4.16 1.17
C TYR A 76 -2.05 4.14 -0.32
N ILE A 77 -2.33 5.21 -1.07
CA ILE A 77 -1.93 5.32 -2.49
C ILE A 77 -0.41 5.22 -2.63
N LYS A 78 0.37 5.92 -1.79
CA LYS A 78 1.83 5.83 -1.78
C LYS A 78 2.32 4.42 -1.46
N ALA A 79 1.74 3.78 -0.44
CA ALA A 79 2.08 2.41 -0.07
C ALA A 79 1.80 1.41 -1.21
N PHE A 80 0.66 1.54 -1.88
CA PHE A 80 0.34 0.71 -3.04
C PHE A 80 1.27 0.95 -4.23
N HIS A 81 1.66 2.20 -4.51
CA HIS A 81 2.66 2.48 -5.52
C HIS A 81 4.03 1.89 -5.20
N ALA A 82 4.43 1.86 -3.92
CA ALA A 82 5.65 1.19 -3.51
C ALA A 82 5.58 -0.32 -3.85
N TRP A 83 4.47 -0.98 -3.52
CA TRP A 83 4.26 -2.40 -3.85
C TRP A 83 4.23 -2.70 -5.36
N LEU A 84 3.72 -1.78 -6.19
CA LEU A 84 3.77 -1.94 -7.64
C LEU A 84 5.21 -1.97 -8.19
N ASN A 85 6.19 -1.44 -7.45
CA ASN A 85 7.59 -1.51 -7.84
C ASN A 85 8.26 -2.84 -7.45
N GLU A 86 7.63 -3.65 -6.59
CA GLU A 86 8.21 -4.88 -6.01
C GLU A 86 7.92 -6.17 -6.78
N ASP A 87 7.44 -6.11 -8.03
CA ASP A 87 7.20 -7.29 -8.88
C ASP A 87 6.18 -8.27 -8.25
N THR A 88 5.05 -7.71 -7.80
CA THR A 88 3.95 -8.43 -7.16
C THR A 88 2.95 -9.00 -8.18
N PRO A 89 2.46 -10.26 -7.99
CA PRO A 89 1.45 -10.84 -8.87
C PRO A 89 0.06 -10.21 -8.68
N PHE A 90 -0.11 -9.29 -7.73
CA PHE A 90 -1.37 -8.61 -7.44
C PHE A 90 -1.50 -7.22 -8.07
N THR A 91 -0.65 -6.90 -9.06
CA THR A 91 -0.61 -5.60 -9.76
C THR A 91 -2.00 -5.06 -10.12
N THR A 92 -2.86 -5.87 -10.74
CA THR A 92 -4.21 -5.44 -11.15
C THR A 92 -5.11 -5.08 -9.97
N TYR A 93 -5.03 -5.84 -8.88
CA TYR A 93 -5.82 -5.60 -7.66
C TYR A 93 -5.35 -4.34 -6.94
N ILE A 94 -4.04 -4.14 -6.86
CA ILE A 94 -3.44 -2.94 -6.27
C ILE A 94 -3.83 -1.69 -7.08
N GLN A 95 -3.75 -1.74 -8.42
CA GLN A 95 -4.20 -0.64 -9.28
C GLN A 95 -5.70 -0.34 -9.11
N THR A 96 -6.52 -1.37 -8.88
CA THR A 96 -7.96 -1.19 -8.62
C THR A 96 -8.18 -0.49 -7.28
N ALA A 97 -7.46 -0.89 -6.22
CA ALA A 97 -7.51 -0.21 -4.92
C ALA A 97 -7.11 1.27 -5.02
N ILE A 98 -6.04 1.59 -5.76
CA ILE A 98 -5.62 2.98 -6.02
C ILE A 98 -6.75 3.78 -6.69
N LYS A 99 -7.36 3.25 -7.76
CA LYS A 99 -8.47 3.91 -8.46
C LYS A 99 -9.68 4.16 -7.55
N GLN A 100 -9.97 3.22 -6.65
CA GLN A 100 -11.05 3.35 -5.67
C GLN A 100 -10.77 4.46 -4.66
N LEU A 101 -9.54 4.55 -4.13
CA LEU A 101 -9.12 5.64 -3.24
C LEU A 101 -9.18 7.00 -3.94
N GLU A 102 -8.72 7.09 -5.18
CA GLU A 102 -8.86 8.33 -5.95
C GLU A 102 -10.33 8.69 -6.20
N SER A 103 -11.17 7.70 -6.47
CA SER A 103 -12.62 7.92 -6.62
C SER A 103 -13.27 8.40 -5.34
N LEU A 104 -12.89 7.85 -4.18
CA LEU A 104 -13.33 8.29 -2.86
C LEU A 104 -13.01 9.77 -2.65
N LYS A 105 -11.75 10.18 -2.88
CA LYS A 105 -11.31 11.57 -2.75
C LYS A 105 -12.13 12.52 -3.64
N ARG A 106 -12.36 12.14 -4.90
CA ARG A 106 -13.19 12.94 -5.82
C ARG A 106 -14.63 13.07 -5.34
N LYS A 107 -15.22 11.98 -4.85
CA LYS A 107 -16.60 11.95 -4.33
C LYS A 107 -16.76 12.78 -3.05
N GLN A 108 -15.82 12.69 -2.12
CA GLN A 108 -15.80 13.56 -0.93
C GLN A 108 -15.72 15.04 -1.30
N LYS A 109 -14.86 15.38 -2.27
CA LYS A 109 -14.74 16.76 -2.77
C LYS A 109 -16.04 17.23 -3.42
N ALA A 110 -16.68 16.38 -4.23
CA ALA A 110 -17.96 16.70 -4.85
C ALA A 110 -19.06 16.93 -3.81
N LEU A 111 -19.17 16.06 -2.80
CA LEU A 111 -20.14 16.23 -1.73
C LEU A 111 -19.95 17.56 -0.98
N ARG A 112 -18.71 17.90 -0.60
CA ARG A 112 -18.43 19.18 0.09
C ARG A 112 -18.78 20.39 -0.75
N ALA A 113 -18.55 20.32 -2.06
CA ALA A 113 -18.91 21.38 -2.99
C ALA A 113 -20.43 21.55 -3.12
N VAL A 114 -21.20 20.46 -3.01
CA VAL A 114 -22.68 20.52 -3.02
C VAL A 114 -23.23 21.06 -1.69
N LEU A 115 -22.56 20.80 -0.56
CA LEU A 115 -23.00 21.22 0.77
C LEU A 115 -22.54 22.64 1.17
N ASP A 116 -21.96 23.40 0.24
CA ASP A 116 -21.39 24.75 0.43
C ASP A 116 -20.53 24.90 1.69
N ASP A 117 -19.66 23.90 1.95
CA ASP A 117 -18.78 23.84 3.13
C ASP A 117 -19.48 24.02 4.50
N SER A 118 -20.81 23.86 4.56
CA SER A 118 -21.56 23.90 5.81
C SER A 118 -21.07 22.79 6.75
N LYS A 119 -20.59 23.19 7.94
CA LYS A 119 -19.78 22.32 8.81
C LYS A 119 -20.56 21.18 9.46
N ASP A 120 -21.90 21.22 9.47
CA ASP A 120 -22.74 20.34 10.29
C ASP A 120 -23.87 19.67 9.48
N SER A 121 -23.52 19.03 8.37
CA SER A 121 -24.46 18.20 7.60
C SER A 121 -24.36 16.72 7.99
N PRO A 122 -25.49 16.00 8.18
CA PRO A 122 -25.48 14.55 8.41
C PRO A 122 -24.82 13.77 7.26
N PHE A 123 -24.80 14.33 6.04
CA PHE A 123 -24.13 13.74 4.89
C PHE A 123 -22.61 13.74 5.05
N LEU A 124 -22.04 14.72 5.76
CA LEU A 124 -20.61 14.78 6.02
C LEU A 124 -20.17 13.69 7.01
N SER A 125 -21.00 13.38 8.01
CA SER A 125 -20.80 12.21 8.88
C SER A 125 -20.78 10.92 8.07
N THR A 126 -21.73 10.76 7.14
CA THR A 126 -21.82 9.58 6.28
C THR A 126 -20.61 9.46 5.35
N ALA A 127 -20.12 10.58 4.81
CA ALA A 127 -18.89 10.60 4.02
C ALA A 127 -17.65 10.17 4.80
N ASN A 128 -17.56 10.54 6.08
CA ASN A 128 -16.47 10.10 6.97
C ASN A 128 -16.60 8.61 7.30
N ASP A 129 -17.82 8.08 7.42
CA ASP A 129 -18.06 6.64 7.62
C ASP A 129 -17.61 5.83 6.40
N VAL A 130 -17.96 6.29 5.20
CA VAL A 130 -17.51 5.70 3.92
C VAL A 130 -15.98 5.75 3.81
N ASP A 131 -15.36 6.87 4.18
CA ASP A 131 -13.91 7.01 4.20
C ASP A 131 -13.25 5.96 5.08
N ALA A 132 -13.67 5.89 6.36
CA ALA A 132 -13.12 4.96 7.32
C ALA A 132 -13.28 3.50 6.86
N TYR A 133 -14.43 3.15 6.28
CA TYR A 133 -14.70 1.81 5.76
C TYR A 133 -13.76 1.45 4.60
N VAL A 134 -13.64 2.32 3.60
CA VAL A 134 -12.76 2.07 2.44
C VAL A 134 -11.30 2.00 2.87
N LEU A 135 -10.85 2.87 3.78
CA LEU A 135 -9.49 2.84 4.32
C LEU A 135 -9.19 1.56 5.11
N ALA A 136 -10.15 1.07 5.91
CA ALA A 136 -10.02 -0.22 6.59
C ALA A 136 -9.87 -1.37 5.58
N ASN A 137 -10.66 -1.36 4.51
CA ASN A 137 -10.54 -2.33 3.43
C ASN A 137 -9.21 -2.23 2.67
N CYS A 138 -8.68 -1.03 2.43
CA CYS A 138 -7.35 -0.85 1.86
C CYS A 138 -6.25 -1.42 2.76
N LYS A 139 -6.38 -1.30 4.09
CA LYS A 139 -5.48 -1.97 5.04
C LYS A 139 -5.52 -3.48 4.92
N ARG A 140 -6.70 -4.07 4.77
CA ARG A 140 -6.89 -5.53 4.54
C ARG A 140 -6.18 -5.98 3.27
N ILE A 141 -6.38 -5.24 2.18
CA ILE A 141 -5.74 -5.49 0.89
C ILE A 141 -4.22 -5.43 1.04
N LEU A 142 -3.70 -4.37 1.65
CA LEU A 142 -2.25 -4.18 1.83
C LEU A 142 -1.63 -5.30 2.67
N ASN A 143 -2.25 -5.64 3.80
CA ASN A 143 -1.81 -6.76 4.64
C ASN A 143 -1.81 -8.08 3.86
N ARG A 144 -2.86 -8.34 3.08
CA ARG A 144 -2.99 -9.57 2.28
C ARG A 144 -1.93 -9.69 1.20
N VAL A 145 -1.55 -8.57 0.58
CA VAL A 145 -0.45 -8.50 -0.39
C VAL A 145 0.89 -8.74 0.31
N MET A 146 1.10 -8.15 1.50
CA MET A 146 2.35 -8.26 2.25
C MET A 146 2.65 -9.68 2.75
N ILE A 147 1.64 -10.43 3.17
CA ILE A 147 1.82 -11.79 3.70
C ILE A 147 1.96 -12.86 2.62
N PHE A 148 1.76 -12.52 1.34
CA PHE A 148 1.83 -13.50 0.28
C PHE A 148 3.27 -13.96 0.04
N ASP A 149 3.51 -15.25 0.25
CA ASP A 149 4.80 -15.89 -0.04
C ASP A 149 4.77 -16.51 -1.45
N GLN A 150 5.74 -16.14 -2.28
CA GLN A 150 5.93 -16.72 -3.61
C GLN A 150 6.30 -18.21 -3.55
N GLY A 151 6.79 -18.70 -2.41
CA GLY A 151 7.07 -20.12 -2.16
C GLY A 151 5.82 -21.01 -2.09
N GLU A 152 4.62 -20.43 -1.94
CA GLU A 152 3.37 -21.17 -1.77
C GLU A 152 2.34 -20.86 -2.87
N PRO A 153 2.61 -21.19 -4.15
CA PRO A 153 1.76 -20.81 -5.28
C PRO A 153 0.34 -21.39 -5.21
N TYR A 154 0.15 -22.49 -4.48
CA TYR A 154 -1.16 -23.11 -4.28
C TYR A 154 -2.14 -22.20 -3.51
N LYS A 155 -1.64 -21.25 -2.71
CA LYS A 155 -2.46 -20.27 -1.99
C LYS A 155 -2.89 -19.09 -2.87
N TYR A 156 -2.28 -18.89 -4.03
CA TYR A 156 -2.52 -17.71 -4.88
C TYR A 156 -4.00 -17.43 -5.14
N ASN A 157 -4.76 -18.46 -5.52
CA ASN A 157 -6.20 -18.32 -5.81
C ASN A 157 -7.00 -17.87 -4.57
N MET A 158 -6.60 -18.30 -3.37
CA MET A 158 -7.20 -17.87 -2.11
C MET A 158 -6.89 -16.40 -1.80
N HIS A 159 -5.69 -15.91 -2.13
CA HIS A 159 -5.37 -14.48 -2.02
C HIS A 159 -6.18 -13.67 -3.03
N VAL A 160 -6.27 -14.13 -4.28
CA VAL A 160 -7.06 -13.48 -5.33
C VAL A 160 -8.53 -13.37 -4.97
N ALA A 161 -9.17 -14.47 -4.54
CA ALA A 161 -10.59 -14.46 -4.17
C ALA A 161 -10.87 -13.49 -3.01
N TYR A 162 -9.98 -13.46 -2.00
CA TYR A 162 -10.09 -12.50 -0.91
C TYR A 162 -9.99 -11.05 -1.39
N LEU A 163 -8.97 -10.74 -2.20
CA LEU A 163 -8.76 -9.39 -2.74
C LEU A 163 -9.94 -8.94 -3.60
N GLN A 164 -10.50 -9.83 -4.41
CA GLN A 164 -11.70 -9.56 -5.21
C GLN A 164 -12.92 -9.25 -4.33
N GLY A 165 -13.13 -10.01 -3.25
CA GLY A 165 -14.21 -9.75 -2.29
C GLY A 165 -14.11 -8.36 -1.68
N VAL A 166 -12.95 -8.02 -1.10
CA VAL A 166 -12.73 -6.72 -0.44
C VAL A 166 -12.80 -5.55 -1.44
N LEU A 167 -12.29 -5.72 -2.65
CA LEU A 167 -12.42 -4.71 -3.71
C LEU A 167 -13.88 -4.56 -4.19
N GLY A 168 -14.65 -5.65 -4.19
CA GLY A 168 -16.08 -5.65 -4.50
C GLY A 168 -16.89 -4.87 -3.47
N GLU A 169 -16.61 -5.09 -2.18
CA GLU A 169 -17.19 -4.32 -1.06
C GLU A 169 -16.94 -2.81 -1.25
N ASN A 170 -15.70 -2.43 -1.55
CA ASN A 170 -15.35 -1.03 -1.83
C ASN A 170 -16.11 -0.47 -3.03
N ALA A 171 -16.25 -1.25 -4.11
CA ALA A 171 -16.96 -0.80 -5.31
C ALA A 171 -18.44 -0.54 -5.02
N HIS A 172 -19.08 -1.40 -4.24
CA HIS A 172 -20.46 -1.24 -3.80
C HIS A 172 -20.63 0.04 -2.96
N VAL A 173 -19.84 0.20 -1.90
CA VAL A 173 -19.92 1.38 -1.02
C VAL A 173 -19.64 2.68 -1.78
N LEU A 174 -18.69 2.68 -2.71
CA LEU A 174 -18.41 3.86 -3.54
C LEU A 174 -19.54 4.17 -4.53
N SER A 175 -20.31 3.17 -4.96
CA SER A 175 -21.50 3.37 -5.78
C SER A 175 -22.64 3.97 -4.96
N ASP A 176 -22.89 3.45 -3.76
CA ASP A 176 -23.90 3.98 -2.85
C ASP A 176 -23.58 5.43 -2.46
N PHE A 177 -22.30 5.73 -2.23
CA PHE A 177 -21.85 7.09 -1.95
C PHE A 177 -22.05 8.04 -3.13
N GLU A 178 -21.93 7.55 -4.37
CA GLU A 178 -22.23 8.33 -5.57
C GLU A 178 -23.72 8.65 -5.68
N ASN A 179 -24.58 7.66 -5.43
CA ASN A 179 -26.03 7.85 -5.40
C ASN A 179 -26.43 8.87 -4.33
N LEU A 180 -25.84 8.81 -3.14
CA LEU A 180 -26.04 9.79 -2.09
C LEU A 180 -25.71 11.21 -2.57
N ILE A 181 -24.57 11.41 -3.24
CA ILE A 181 -24.17 12.72 -3.77
C ILE A 181 -25.17 13.23 -4.80
N LEU A 182 -25.67 12.35 -5.68
CA LEU A 182 -26.68 12.72 -6.68
C LEU A 182 -28.01 13.14 -6.02
N GLU A 183 -28.48 12.39 -5.02
CA GLU A 183 -29.69 12.72 -4.27
C GLU A 183 -29.56 14.07 -3.54
N VAL A 184 -28.46 14.27 -2.82
CA VAL A 184 -28.17 15.54 -2.12
C VAL A 184 -28.11 16.70 -3.13
N SER A 185 -27.52 16.49 -4.31
CA SER A 185 -27.46 17.51 -5.37
C SER A 185 -28.83 17.87 -5.95
N GLN A 186 -29.81 16.95 -5.91
CA GLN A 186 -31.17 17.21 -6.43
C GLN A 186 -32.05 17.98 -5.45
N ILE A 187 -31.76 17.88 -4.14
CA ILE A 187 -32.56 18.51 -3.09
C ILE A 187 -32.32 20.02 -3.02
N GLY A 188 -31.17 20.52 -3.52
CA GLY A 188 -30.83 21.94 -3.51
C GLY A 188 -30.68 22.50 -2.09
N ASP A 189 -30.67 23.83 -1.96
CA ASP A 189 -30.51 24.55 -0.67
C ASP A 189 -31.66 24.30 0.33
N ASP A 190 -32.78 23.73 -0.13
CA ASP A 190 -33.95 23.41 0.69
C ASP A 190 -33.81 22.09 1.48
N ALA A 191 -32.59 21.52 1.53
CA ALA A 191 -32.21 20.31 2.26
C ALA A 191 -32.28 20.47 3.79
N THR A 192 -33.46 20.81 4.32
CA THR A 192 -33.79 20.48 5.71
C THR A 192 -33.88 18.96 5.82
N ALA A 193 -33.18 18.37 6.79
CA ALA A 193 -32.82 16.95 6.93
C ALA A 193 -33.98 15.94 7.11
N ALA A 194 -35.16 16.21 6.55
CA ALA A 194 -36.40 15.46 6.74
C ALA A 194 -36.90 14.72 5.48
N THR A 195 -36.01 14.37 4.55
CA THR A 195 -36.34 13.49 3.43
C THR A 195 -36.13 12.02 3.83
N PRO A 196 -37.19 11.19 3.91
CA PRO A 196 -37.11 9.81 4.43
C PRO A 196 -36.13 8.91 3.67
N CYS A 197 -35.99 9.09 2.35
CA CYS A 197 -35.12 8.27 1.51
C CYS A 197 -33.63 8.42 1.88
N LEU A 198 -33.19 9.62 2.27
CA LEU A 198 -31.80 9.88 2.65
C LEU A 198 -31.44 9.24 3.99
N ASN A 199 -32.40 9.12 4.90
CA ASN A 199 -32.20 8.41 6.15
C ASN A 199 -32.03 6.91 5.90
N GLU A 200 -32.79 6.31 4.97
CA GLU A 200 -32.62 4.90 4.61
C GLU A 200 -31.24 4.63 4.00
N LEU A 201 -30.78 5.49 3.08
CA LEU A 201 -29.46 5.34 2.43
C LEU A 201 -28.30 5.55 3.43
N THR A 202 -28.44 6.55 4.30
CA THR A 202 -27.50 6.79 5.41
C THR A 202 -27.44 5.60 6.37
N ASN A 203 -28.60 5.02 6.71
CA ASN A 203 -28.69 3.86 7.59
C ASN A 203 -28.14 2.59 6.94
N ALA A 204 -28.35 2.40 5.62
CA ALA A 204 -27.77 1.30 4.88
C ALA A 204 -26.23 1.36 4.91
N LEU A 205 -25.65 2.54 4.64
CA LEU A 205 -24.20 2.76 4.72
C LEU A 205 -23.65 2.52 6.14
N ARG A 206 -24.39 2.95 7.18
CA ARG A 206 -24.00 2.67 8.57
C ARG A 206 -24.11 1.19 8.95
N SER A 207 -25.11 0.48 8.45
CA SER A 207 -25.30 -0.95 8.72
C SER A 207 -24.17 -1.79 8.13
N VAL A 208 -23.70 -1.44 6.93
CA VAL A 208 -22.52 -2.09 6.32
C VAL A 208 -21.29 -1.95 7.23
N ARG A 209 -21.11 -0.78 7.87
CA ARG A 209 -20.01 -0.53 8.81
C ARG A 209 -20.12 -1.38 10.08
N THR A 210 -21.28 -1.43 10.73
CA THR A 210 -21.42 -2.17 12.02
C THR A 210 -21.15 -3.66 11.84
N ASN A 211 -21.62 -4.25 10.74
CA ASN A 211 -21.40 -5.67 10.47
C ASN A 211 -19.92 -6.00 10.22
N SER A 212 -19.14 -5.04 9.73
CA SER A 212 -17.71 -5.23 9.46
C SER A 212 -16.78 -4.95 10.65
N ALA A 213 -17.25 -4.35 11.75
CA ALA A 213 -16.43 -4.01 12.91
C ALA A 213 -16.30 -5.16 13.92
N ASP A 214 -17.36 -5.95 14.09
CA ASP A 214 -17.42 -7.02 15.11
C ASP A 214 -16.59 -8.28 14.74
N GLU A 215 -16.12 -8.38 13.50
CA GLU A 215 -15.36 -9.54 12.99
C GLU A 215 -13.85 -9.47 13.30
N TRP A 216 -13.33 -8.33 13.77
CA TRP A 216 -11.88 -8.08 13.89
C TRP A 216 -11.26 -8.32 15.27
N ASP A 217 -12.06 -8.49 16.32
CA ASP A 217 -11.56 -8.71 17.69
C ASP A 217 -11.48 -10.19 18.08
N GLN A 218 -11.72 -11.10 17.15
CA GLN A 218 -11.46 -12.52 17.38
C GLN A 218 -10.07 -12.88 16.85
N PRO A 219 -9.04 -13.00 17.72
CA PRO A 219 -7.78 -13.60 17.31
C PRO A 219 -8.10 -15.02 16.83
N ASP A 220 -7.67 -15.34 15.60
CA ASP A 220 -7.80 -16.63 14.94
C ASP A 220 -7.75 -17.77 15.96
N GLN A 221 -8.92 -18.30 16.34
CA GLN A 221 -9.01 -19.63 16.94
C GLN A 221 -8.71 -20.61 15.81
N MET A 222 -7.41 -20.76 15.55
CA MET A 222 -6.86 -21.83 14.75
C MET A 222 -7.30 -23.12 15.44
N SER A 223 -8.35 -23.73 14.88
CA SER A 223 -8.87 -25.00 15.33
C SER A 223 -7.72 -26.00 15.24
N ASP A 224 -7.33 -26.54 16.39
CA ASP A 224 -6.35 -27.60 16.45
C ASP A 224 -6.72 -28.70 15.44
N PRO A 225 -5.75 -29.20 14.65
CA PRO A 225 -6.02 -30.27 13.72
C PRO A 225 -6.56 -31.48 14.49
N PRO A 226 -7.56 -32.19 13.95
CA PRO A 226 -8.20 -33.30 14.65
C PRO A 226 -7.14 -34.31 15.04
N GLN A 227 -6.95 -34.50 16.36
CA GLN A 227 -6.12 -35.55 16.91
C GLN A 227 -6.67 -36.89 16.42
N GLN A 228 -6.02 -37.43 15.40
CA GLN A 228 -6.25 -38.80 14.97
C GLN A 228 -5.95 -39.71 16.17
N MET A 229 -7.00 -40.37 16.65
CA MET A 229 -6.89 -41.45 17.62
C MET A 229 -5.91 -42.49 17.09
N MET A 230 -4.72 -42.55 17.68
CA MET A 230 -3.92 -43.76 17.65
C MET A 230 -4.64 -44.78 18.53
N MET A 231 -5.42 -45.67 17.90
CA MET A 231 -5.67 -46.99 18.48
C MET A 231 -4.58 -47.92 17.96
N GLN A 232 -3.70 -48.34 18.87
CA GLN A 232 -3.02 -49.63 18.84
C GLN A 232 -3.44 -50.40 20.08
#